data_AF-A0AA42YHD8-F1
#
_entry.id   AF-A0AA42YHD8-F1
#
_cell.length_a   1.000
_cell.length_b   1.000
_cell.length_c   1.000
_cell.angle_alpha   90.00
_cell.angle_beta   90.00
_cell.angle_gamma   90.00
#
_symmetry.space_group_name_H-M   'P 1'
#
loop_
_entity.id
_entity.type
_entity.pdbx_description
1 polymer ?
#
loop_
_entity_poly.entity_id
_entity_poly.type
_entity_poly.pdbx_seq_one_letter_code
_entity_poly.pdbx_strand_id
1 'polypeptide(L)'
;MSTLDTQLASYLTGIGIVGLVLGWWLGRWRLGKTFDRASGGWVERLAAKDAELEGSTREVRRLAAQVQDLGTRAEESAGRAAEMAASREDWERQLAEERDRASRLALQLAERDAEHEELRDEISRCRDEASALAEARRGAEERSAAELDKERDRSAGLEAAAQRSARRIADLESALARRDREQEERRGEHSELAAELARLRSVKEEFQEWLRGAARREEELSYAKRQLGAVGTERDALRGEVASLAADLAAARRDGEARDAAAATAGGELARARQRIGELEAAEGLASRLAAEIEELHAELEAGAELERELRRRAQAAETARLLAAEELEAVLSSPLADVGRMATSRADFADAAAGEAGTDPPSAPELLAAPRGAADDLKRIRGIGPVLERVLNSIGVYHFRQIASWSPSDVSWAAAHVNTFPDRIERDGWIAQAEALTREPGGEEE
;
A
#
# COMPACT_ATOMS: atom_id res chain seq x y z
N MET A 1 -192.13 125.54 -39.95
CA MET A 1 -192.03 125.36 -41.42
C MET A 1 -190.57 125.10 -41.72
N SER A 2 -190.14 124.03 -42.35
CA SER A 2 -190.84 122.96 -43.04
C SER A 2 -189.83 121.83 -43.26
N THR A 3 -190.31 120.62 -43.03
CA THR A 3 -189.75 119.34 -43.47
C THR A 3 -189.25 119.40 -44.91
N LEU A 4 -187.94 119.23 -45.10
CA LEU A 4 -187.30 118.56 -46.25
C LEU A 4 -185.80 118.45 -45.94
N ASP A 5 -185.39 117.21 -45.70
CA ASP A 5 -184.12 116.64 -46.13
C ASP A 5 -182.83 116.99 -45.38
N THR A 6 -182.88 116.57 -44.13
CA THR A 6 -181.93 115.69 -43.41
C THR A 6 -181.28 114.53 -44.23
N GLN A 7 -181.26 114.58 -45.57
CA GLN A 7 -180.72 113.56 -46.49
C GLN A 7 -179.32 113.89 -47.05
N LEU A 8 -178.84 115.14 -46.96
CA LEU A 8 -177.54 115.53 -47.53
C LEU A 8 -176.34 115.35 -46.59
N ALA A 9 -176.56 115.32 -45.27
CA ALA A 9 -175.47 115.17 -44.29
C ALA A 9 -174.95 113.71 -44.15
N SER A 10 -175.74 112.71 -44.55
CA SER A 10 -175.39 111.28 -44.43
C SER A 10 -174.52 110.75 -45.58
N TYR A 11 -174.52 111.40 -46.74
CA TYR A 11 -173.73 110.96 -47.91
C TYR A 11 -172.24 111.33 -47.78
N LEU A 12 -171.89 112.37 -47.03
CA LEU A 12 -170.50 112.82 -46.87
C LEU A 12 -169.68 111.96 -45.88
N THR A 13 -170.33 111.27 -44.94
CA THR A 13 -169.65 110.35 -44.01
C THR A 13 -169.50 108.94 -44.57
N GLY A 14 -170.38 108.50 -45.48
CA GLY A 14 -170.31 107.16 -46.10
C GLY A 14 -169.13 106.97 -47.06
N ILE A 15 -168.77 107.99 -47.83
CA ILE A 15 -167.70 107.90 -48.83
C ILE A 15 -166.31 107.81 -48.18
N GLY A 16 -166.10 108.46 -47.01
CA GLY A 16 -164.83 108.41 -46.30
C GLY A 16 -164.46 107.03 -45.74
N ILE A 17 -165.46 106.23 -45.33
CA ILE A 17 -165.23 104.90 -44.75
C ILE A 17 -164.87 103.88 -45.83
N VAL A 18 -165.50 103.95 -47.01
CA VAL A 18 -165.20 103.05 -48.13
C VAL A 18 -163.78 103.28 -48.67
N GLY A 19 -163.30 104.52 -48.70
CA GLY A 19 -161.93 104.85 -49.07
C GLY A 19 -160.88 104.24 -48.12
N LEU A 20 -161.14 104.25 -46.80
CA LEU A 20 -160.25 103.67 -45.80
C LEU A 20 -160.19 102.14 -45.86
N VAL A 21 -161.33 101.47 -46.10
CA VAL A 21 -161.38 100.00 -46.20
C VAL A 21 -160.68 99.51 -47.47
N LEU A 22 -160.84 100.20 -48.61
CA LEU A 22 -160.10 99.85 -49.83
C LEU A 22 -158.58 100.10 -49.69
N GLY A 23 -158.18 101.18 -49.01
CA GLY A 23 -156.78 101.45 -48.71
C GLY A 23 -156.13 100.37 -47.83
N TRP A 24 -156.85 99.89 -46.81
CA TRP A 24 -156.37 98.81 -45.93
C TRP A 24 -156.27 97.47 -46.65
N TRP A 25 -157.23 97.16 -47.53
CA TRP A 25 -157.25 95.90 -48.28
C TRP A 25 -156.13 95.82 -49.35
N LEU A 26 -155.87 96.91 -50.08
CA LEU A 26 -154.74 96.96 -51.01
C LEU A 26 -153.37 96.92 -50.30
N GLY A 27 -153.26 97.47 -49.09
CA GLY A 27 -152.04 97.37 -48.28
C GLY A 27 -151.69 95.93 -47.86
N ARG A 28 -152.70 95.15 -47.44
CA ARG A 28 -152.53 93.76 -46.99
C ARG A 28 -152.10 92.81 -48.11
N TRP A 29 -152.61 93.00 -49.33
CA TRP A 29 -152.26 92.14 -50.47
C TRP A 29 -150.81 92.30 -50.92
N ARG A 30 -150.22 93.49 -50.76
CA ARG A 30 -148.82 93.76 -51.15
C ARG A 30 -147.79 93.14 -50.17
N LEU A 31 -148.18 92.89 -48.92
CA LEU A 31 -147.32 92.28 -47.89
C LEU A 31 -147.32 90.74 -47.91
N GLY A 32 -148.36 90.09 -48.46
CA GLY A 32 -148.44 88.63 -48.54
C GLY A 32 -147.41 88.02 -49.52
N LYS A 33 -147.21 88.65 -50.69
CA LYS A 33 -146.26 88.14 -51.71
C LYS A 33 -144.79 88.29 -51.34
N THR A 34 -144.45 89.08 -50.32
CA THR A 34 -143.07 89.23 -49.83
C THR A 34 -142.72 88.20 -48.75
N PHE A 35 -143.69 87.61 -48.06
CA PHE A 35 -143.45 86.65 -46.98
C PHE A 35 -143.14 85.23 -47.50
N ASP A 36 -143.85 84.76 -48.53
CA ASP A 36 -143.61 83.42 -49.11
C ASP A 36 -142.26 83.28 -49.82
N ARG A 37 -141.68 84.38 -50.30
CA ARG A 37 -140.30 84.39 -50.83
C ARG A 37 -139.22 84.41 -49.74
N ALA A 38 -139.57 84.80 -48.51
CA ALA A 38 -138.63 84.85 -47.40
C ALA A 38 -138.58 83.51 -46.62
N SER A 39 -139.70 82.78 -46.49
CA SER A 39 -139.80 81.55 -45.69
C SER A 39 -139.11 80.33 -46.33
N GLY A 40 -139.13 80.20 -47.66
CA GLY A 40 -138.44 79.09 -48.36
C GLY A 40 -136.92 79.07 -48.13
N GLY A 41 -136.28 80.24 -48.09
CA GLY A 41 -134.84 80.35 -47.86
C GLY A 41 -134.41 80.06 -46.41
N TRP A 42 -135.32 80.10 -45.43
CA TRP A 42 -135.00 79.70 -44.05
C TRP A 42 -135.07 78.18 -43.86
N VAL A 43 -136.03 77.52 -44.50
CA VAL A 43 -136.19 76.05 -44.44
C VAL A 43 -135.00 75.35 -45.12
N GLU A 44 -134.56 75.86 -46.27
CA GLU A 44 -133.41 75.29 -46.99
C GLU A 44 -132.09 75.48 -46.22
N ARG A 45 -131.93 76.62 -45.52
CA ARG A 45 -130.77 76.87 -44.64
C ARG A 45 -130.78 76.00 -43.38
N LEU A 46 -131.95 75.72 -42.81
CA LEU A 46 -132.09 74.81 -41.67
C LEU A 46 -131.80 73.36 -42.06
N ALA A 47 -132.35 72.88 -43.19
CA ALA A 47 -132.04 71.54 -43.69
C ALA A 47 -130.56 71.36 -44.05
N ALA A 48 -129.92 72.39 -44.63
CA ALA A 48 -128.47 72.40 -44.86
C ALA A 48 -127.67 72.34 -43.54
N LYS A 49 -128.11 73.06 -42.51
CA LYS A 49 -127.49 73.02 -41.18
C LYS A 49 -127.72 71.70 -40.46
N ASP A 50 -128.89 71.07 -40.60
CA ASP A 50 -129.16 69.74 -40.07
C ASP A 50 -128.28 68.68 -40.76
N ALA A 51 -128.12 68.74 -42.09
CA ALA A 51 -127.21 67.86 -42.82
C ALA A 51 -125.72 68.07 -42.43
N GLU A 52 -125.33 69.32 -42.15
CA GLU A 52 -123.98 69.67 -41.66
C GLU A 52 -123.76 69.18 -40.22
N LEU A 53 -124.77 69.26 -39.35
CA LEU A 53 -124.75 68.70 -38.00
C LEU A 53 -124.72 67.17 -38.02
N GLU A 54 -125.45 66.52 -38.92
CA GLU A 54 -125.39 65.07 -39.11
C GLU A 54 -124.04 64.63 -39.69
N GLY A 55 -123.45 65.43 -40.58
CA GLY A 55 -122.08 65.25 -41.07
C GLY A 55 -121.06 65.33 -39.94
N SER A 56 -121.14 66.39 -39.15
CA SER A 56 -120.30 66.62 -37.96
C SER A 56 -120.50 65.52 -36.91
N THR A 57 -121.73 65.06 -36.69
CA THR A 57 -122.05 63.99 -35.73
C THR A 57 -121.49 62.64 -36.20
N ARG A 58 -121.55 62.34 -37.50
CA ARG A 58 -120.91 61.15 -38.09
C ARG A 58 -119.40 61.22 -37.96
N GLU A 59 -118.82 62.39 -38.18
CA GLU A 59 -117.39 62.62 -38.05
C GLU A 59 -116.92 62.48 -36.59
N VAL A 60 -117.67 63.03 -35.63
CA VAL A 60 -117.41 62.85 -34.19
C VAL A 60 -117.50 61.37 -33.78
N ARG A 61 -118.51 60.62 -34.24
CA ARG A 61 -118.59 59.17 -33.95
C ARG A 61 -117.43 58.39 -34.58
N ARG A 62 -117.03 58.74 -35.80
CA ARG A 62 -115.87 58.14 -36.48
C ARG A 62 -114.59 58.41 -35.70
N LEU A 63 -114.37 59.66 -35.28
CA LEU A 63 -113.21 60.05 -34.48
C LEU A 63 -113.23 59.38 -33.10
N ALA A 64 -114.39 59.28 -32.44
CA ALA A 64 -114.52 58.57 -31.17
C ALA A 64 -114.17 57.09 -31.30
N ALA A 65 -114.64 56.41 -32.36
CA ALA A 65 -114.27 55.02 -32.65
C ALA A 65 -112.76 54.87 -32.96
N GLN A 66 -112.17 55.82 -33.71
CA GLN A 66 -110.74 55.85 -33.96
C GLN A 66 -109.92 56.07 -32.68
N VAL A 67 -110.35 56.97 -31.80
CA VAL A 67 -109.71 57.20 -30.49
C VAL A 67 -109.80 55.95 -29.62
N GLN A 68 -110.92 55.23 -29.66
CA GLN A 68 -111.09 53.98 -28.92
C GLN A 68 -110.18 52.86 -29.46
N ASP A 69 -110.11 52.66 -30.78
CA ASP A 69 -109.20 51.69 -31.41
C ASP A 69 -107.72 52.05 -31.19
N LEU A 70 -107.37 53.35 -31.22
CA LEU A 70 -106.04 53.81 -30.84
C LEU A 70 -105.77 53.58 -29.36
N GLY A 71 -106.77 53.73 -28.49
CA GLY A 71 -106.67 53.43 -27.06
C GLY A 71 -106.40 51.95 -26.80
N THR A 72 -107.14 51.04 -27.43
CA THR A 72 -106.91 49.60 -27.29
C THR A 72 -105.56 49.19 -27.86
N ARG A 73 -105.16 49.74 -29.02
CA ARG A 73 -103.81 49.49 -29.57
C ARG A 73 -102.69 50.04 -28.68
N ALA A 74 -102.91 51.19 -28.04
CA ALA A 74 -101.98 51.75 -27.07
C ALA A 74 -101.84 50.82 -25.85
N GLU A 75 -102.94 50.33 -25.28
CA GLU A 75 -102.93 49.36 -24.18
C GLU A 75 -102.23 48.05 -24.56
N GLU A 76 -102.54 47.48 -25.73
CA GLU A 76 -101.88 46.28 -26.22
C GLU A 76 -100.37 46.48 -26.43
N SER A 77 -99.98 47.64 -26.98
CA SER A 77 -98.56 47.98 -27.14
C SER A 77 -97.85 48.21 -25.81
N ALA A 78 -98.54 48.78 -24.82
CA ALA A 78 -98.03 48.93 -23.46
C ALA A 78 -97.87 47.57 -22.76
N GLY A 79 -98.82 46.65 -22.96
CA GLY A 79 -98.74 45.26 -22.50
C GLY A 79 -97.54 44.53 -23.10
N ARG A 80 -97.37 44.58 -24.43
CA ARG A 80 -96.17 44.02 -25.10
C ARG A 80 -94.87 44.67 -24.61
N ALA A 81 -94.86 45.98 -24.37
CA ALA A 81 -93.70 46.67 -23.82
C ALA A 81 -93.36 46.22 -22.39
N ALA A 82 -94.37 45.97 -21.55
CA ALA A 82 -94.20 45.45 -20.20
C ALA A 82 -93.68 43.99 -20.21
N GLU A 83 -94.20 43.14 -21.09
CA GLU A 83 -93.69 41.77 -21.28
C GLU A 83 -92.24 41.76 -21.77
N MET A 84 -91.91 42.63 -22.73
CA MET A 84 -90.52 42.79 -23.20
C MET A 84 -89.60 43.34 -22.10
N ALA A 85 -90.09 44.24 -21.25
CA ALA A 85 -89.33 44.74 -20.10
C ALA A 85 -89.07 43.64 -19.06
N ALA A 86 -90.09 42.84 -18.72
CA ALA A 86 -89.94 41.72 -17.80
C ALA A 86 -88.97 40.66 -18.35
N SER A 87 -89.11 40.30 -19.63
CA SER A 87 -88.16 39.38 -20.29
C SER A 87 -86.74 39.94 -20.29
N ARG A 88 -86.57 41.25 -20.54
CA ARG A 88 -85.26 41.91 -20.46
C ARG A 88 -84.67 41.82 -19.05
N GLU A 89 -85.45 42.07 -18.00
CA GLU A 89 -84.97 41.91 -16.63
C GLU A 89 -84.56 40.47 -16.31
N ASP A 90 -85.32 39.47 -16.78
CA ASP A 90 -84.98 38.06 -16.62
C ASP A 90 -83.67 37.70 -17.35
N TRP A 91 -83.49 38.20 -18.58
CA TRP A 91 -82.22 38.05 -19.33
C TRP A 91 -81.06 38.76 -18.65
N GLU A 92 -81.27 39.96 -18.09
CA GLU A 92 -80.25 40.69 -17.34
C GLU A 92 -79.83 39.93 -16.07
N ARG A 93 -80.78 39.29 -15.36
CA ARG A 93 -80.47 38.41 -14.22
C ARG A 93 -79.69 37.17 -14.66
N GLN A 94 -80.10 36.50 -15.73
CA GLN A 94 -79.37 35.33 -16.26
C GLN A 94 -77.95 35.69 -16.70
N LEU A 95 -77.78 36.84 -17.38
CA LEU A 95 -76.47 37.34 -17.78
C LEU A 95 -75.58 37.62 -16.56
N ALA A 96 -76.14 38.19 -15.49
CA ALA A 96 -75.41 38.41 -14.24
C ALA A 96 -74.98 37.09 -13.59
N GLU A 97 -75.88 36.10 -13.51
CA GLU A 97 -75.54 34.77 -12.99
C GLU A 97 -74.44 34.09 -13.79
N GLU A 98 -74.51 34.13 -15.13
CA GLU A 98 -73.48 33.55 -16.00
C GLU A 98 -72.14 34.30 -15.89
N ARG A 99 -72.17 35.64 -15.73
CA ARG A 99 -70.97 36.42 -15.46
C ARG A 99 -70.33 36.07 -14.12
N ASP A 100 -71.13 35.82 -13.09
CA ASP A 100 -70.65 35.38 -11.79
C ASP A 100 -70.09 33.95 -11.86
N ARG A 101 -70.74 33.05 -12.61
CA ARG A 101 -70.21 31.70 -12.89
C ARG A 101 -68.87 31.76 -13.61
N ALA A 102 -68.76 32.57 -14.67
CA ALA A 102 -67.53 32.77 -15.42
C ALA A 102 -66.42 33.35 -14.53
N SER A 103 -66.74 34.30 -13.64
CA SER A 103 -65.79 34.88 -12.69
C SER A 103 -65.28 33.85 -11.68
N ARG A 104 -66.16 32.97 -11.17
CA ARG A 104 -65.77 31.86 -10.28
C ARG A 104 -64.85 30.86 -10.99
N LEU A 105 -65.19 30.47 -12.23
CA LEU A 105 -64.37 29.56 -13.02
C LEU A 105 -63.00 30.17 -13.35
N ALA A 106 -62.93 31.46 -13.66
CA ALA A 106 -61.67 32.16 -13.91
C ALA A 106 -60.77 32.16 -12.68
N LEU A 107 -61.33 32.35 -11.48
CA LEU A 107 -60.57 32.26 -10.23
C LEU A 107 -60.02 30.84 -10.00
N GLN A 108 -60.85 29.82 -10.23
CA GLN A 108 -60.42 28.42 -10.10
C GLN A 108 -59.32 28.05 -11.10
N LEU A 109 -59.40 28.55 -12.34
CA LEU A 109 -58.33 28.37 -13.33
C LEU A 109 -57.03 29.04 -12.88
N ALA A 110 -57.10 30.27 -12.36
CA ALA A 110 -55.92 30.96 -11.84
C ALA A 110 -55.27 30.22 -10.65
N GLU A 111 -56.09 29.64 -9.76
CA GLU A 111 -55.61 28.81 -8.65
C GLU A 111 -54.92 27.53 -9.16
N ARG A 112 -55.53 26.84 -10.13
CA ARG A 112 -54.93 25.65 -10.76
C ARG A 112 -53.63 25.99 -11.50
N ASP A 113 -53.58 27.12 -12.20
CA ASP A 113 -52.37 27.57 -12.90
C ASP A 113 -51.22 27.86 -11.92
N ALA A 114 -51.53 28.46 -10.76
CA ALA A 114 -50.55 28.68 -9.69
C ALA A 114 -50.01 27.36 -9.12
N GLU A 115 -50.88 26.40 -8.83
CA GLU A 115 -50.48 25.05 -8.39
C GLU A 115 -49.64 24.32 -9.45
N HIS A 116 -49.98 24.48 -10.73
CA HIS A 116 -49.20 23.90 -11.82
C HIS A 116 -47.80 24.51 -11.93
N GLU A 117 -47.63 25.81 -11.70
CA GLU A 117 -46.31 26.42 -11.63
C GLU A 117 -45.51 25.94 -10.43
N GLU A 118 -46.12 25.83 -9.25
CA GLU A 118 -45.44 25.31 -8.06
C GLU A 118 -44.94 23.88 -8.28
N LEU A 119 -45.77 23.01 -8.87
CA LEU A 119 -45.38 21.65 -9.23
C LEU A 119 -44.28 21.63 -10.30
N ARG A 120 -44.29 22.56 -11.28
CA ARG A 120 -43.21 22.68 -12.26
C ARG A 120 -41.88 23.03 -11.59
N ASP A 121 -41.90 23.97 -10.66
CA ASP A 121 -40.71 24.38 -9.90
C ASP A 121 -40.19 23.25 -9.00
N GLU A 122 -41.09 22.50 -8.36
CA GLU A 122 -40.72 21.31 -7.58
C GLU A 122 -40.11 20.21 -8.44
N ILE A 123 -40.70 19.90 -9.61
CA ILE A 123 -40.13 18.95 -10.57
C ILE A 123 -38.76 19.41 -11.05
N SER A 124 -38.57 20.71 -11.30
CA SER A 124 -37.27 21.26 -11.68
C SER A 124 -36.23 21.05 -10.58
N ARG A 125 -36.56 21.39 -9.33
CA ARG A 125 -35.67 21.17 -8.17
C ARG A 125 -35.31 19.70 -8.00
N CYS A 126 -36.29 18.80 -8.05
CA CYS A 126 -36.05 17.35 -7.97
C CYS A 126 -35.14 16.85 -9.10
N ARG A 127 -35.25 17.41 -10.31
CA ARG A 127 -34.39 17.06 -11.44
C ARG A 127 -32.95 17.54 -11.22
N ASP A 128 -32.78 18.76 -10.74
CA ASP A 128 -31.46 19.33 -10.45
C ASP A 128 -30.77 18.56 -9.33
N GLU A 129 -31.49 18.21 -8.27
CA GLU A 129 -31.01 17.35 -7.18
C GLU A 129 -30.61 15.96 -7.69
N ALA A 130 -31.44 15.33 -8.53
CA ALA A 130 -31.12 14.03 -9.12
C ALA A 130 -29.86 14.10 -10.01
N SER A 131 -29.69 15.19 -10.76
CA SER A 131 -28.49 15.41 -11.58
C SER A 131 -27.24 15.57 -10.71
N ALA A 132 -27.32 16.39 -9.66
CA ALA A 132 -26.23 16.59 -8.71
C ALA A 132 -25.84 15.29 -8.00
N LEU A 133 -26.81 14.47 -7.59
CA LEU A 133 -26.57 13.15 -7.00
C LEU A 133 -25.91 12.19 -8.00
N ALA A 134 -26.31 12.21 -9.27
CA ALA A 134 -25.71 11.38 -10.31
C ALA A 134 -24.24 11.76 -10.57
N GLU A 135 -23.93 13.05 -10.59
CA GLU A 135 -22.56 13.56 -10.71
C GLU A 135 -21.71 13.20 -9.49
N ALA A 136 -22.24 13.40 -8.28
CA ALA A 136 -21.57 13.03 -7.05
C ALA A 136 -21.26 11.52 -7.01
N ARG A 137 -22.21 10.69 -7.44
CA ARG A 137 -22.04 9.24 -7.56
C ARG A 137 -20.94 8.89 -8.56
N ARG A 138 -20.95 9.48 -9.76
CA ARG A 138 -19.89 9.24 -10.77
C ARG A 138 -18.51 9.61 -10.23
N GLY A 139 -18.39 10.77 -9.59
CA GLY A 139 -17.13 11.19 -8.97
C GLY A 139 -16.70 10.31 -7.78
N ALA A 140 -17.63 9.68 -7.07
CA ALA A 140 -17.31 8.69 -6.04
C ALA A 140 -16.83 7.36 -6.66
N GLU A 141 -17.49 6.89 -7.73
CA GLU A 141 -17.10 5.69 -8.48
C GLU A 141 -15.71 5.85 -9.12
N GLU A 142 -15.41 7.01 -9.72
CA GLU A 142 -14.09 7.33 -10.28
C GLU A 142 -13.00 7.36 -9.21
N ARG A 143 -13.26 7.96 -8.04
CA ARG A 143 -12.32 7.95 -6.90
C ARG A 143 -12.07 6.54 -6.38
N SER A 144 -13.13 5.74 -6.26
CA SER A 144 -13.03 4.33 -5.85
C SER A 144 -12.22 3.51 -6.84
N ALA A 145 -12.43 3.71 -8.15
CA ALA A 145 -11.67 3.05 -9.20
C ALA A 145 -10.18 3.44 -9.18
N ALA A 146 -9.87 4.73 -9.02
CA ALA A 146 -8.51 5.22 -8.91
C ALA A 146 -7.77 4.65 -7.69
N GLU A 147 -8.46 4.48 -6.56
CA GLU A 147 -7.87 3.88 -5.36
C GLU A 147 -7.61 2.38 -5.55
N LEU A 148 -8.53 1.66 -6.21
CA LEU A 148 -8.32 0.25 -6.58
C LEU A 148 -7.13 0.06 -7.53
N ASP A 149 -6.92 0.96 -8.49
CA ASP A 149 -5.77 0.91 -9.38
C ASP A 149 -4.45 1.16 -8.62
N LYS A 150 -4.41 2.13 -7.69
CA LYS A 150 -3.24 2.32 -6.82
C LYS A 150 -2.93 1.09 -5.97
N GLU A 151 -3.94 0.44 -5.39
CA GLU A 151 -3.75 -0.79 -4.62
C GLU A 151 -3.25 -1.93 -5.49
N ARG A 152 -3.74 -2.03 -6.73
CA ARG A 152 -3.25 -3.01 -7.72
C ARG A 152 -1.78 -2.79 -8.06
N ASP A 153 -1.37 -1.54 -8.28
CA ASP A 153 0.02 -1.18 -8.54
C ASP A 153 0.92 -1.45 -7.32
N ARG A 154 0.44 -1.14 -6.10
CA ARG A 154 1.13 -1.50 -4.84
C ARG A 154 1.32 -3.01 -4.73
N SER A 155 0.27 -3.80 -4.99
CA SER A 155 0.34 -5.28 -4.97
C SER A 155 1.33 -5.81 -6.00
N ALA A 156 1.30 -5.29 -7.23
CA ALA A 156 2.25 -5.68 -8.27
C ALA A 156 3.71 -5.33 -7.89
N GLY A 157 3.92 -4.16 -7.25
CA GLY A 157 5.22 -3.76 -6.72
C GLY A 157 5.74 -4.70 -5.63
N LEU A 158 4.86 -5.10 -4.70
CA LEU A 158 5.19 -6.06 -3.64
C LEU A 158 5.49 -7.45 -4.20
N GLU A 159 4.71 -7.94 -5.17
CA GLU A 159 4.98 -9.21 -5.85
C GLU A 159 6.33 -9.20 -6.55
N ALA A 160 6.66 -8.11 -7.25
CA ALA A 160 7.96 -7.96 -7.89
C ALA A 160 9.11 -7.94 -6.86
N ALA A 161 8.92 -7.31 -5.71
CA ALA A 161 9.89 -7.32 -4.61
C ALA A 161 10.07 -8.73 -4.04
N ALA A 162 8.98 -9.46 -3.80
CA ALA A 162 8.99 -10.84 -3.31
C ALA A 162 9.71 -11.78 -4.29
N GLN A 163 9.50 -11.60 -5.60
CA GLN A 163 10.21 -12.36 -6.63
C GLN A 163 11.72 -12.07 -6.62
N ARG A 164 12.12 -10.81 -6.45
CA ARG A 164 13.54 -10.44 -6.32
C ARG A 164 14.17 -11.07 -5.08
N SER A 165 13.51 -11.05 -3.93
CA SER A 165 14.02 -11.71 -2.72
C SER A 165 14.11 -13.22 -2.88
N ALA A 166 13.12 -13.86 -3.52
CA ALA A 166 13.16 -15.30 -3.77
C ALA A 166 14.34 -15.70 -4.67
N ARG A 167 14.62 -14.93 -5.73
CA ARG A 167 15.83 -15.14 -6.56
C ARG A 167 17.11 -14.99 -5.74
N ARG A 168 17.18 -13.95 -4.90
CA ARG A 168 18.36 -13.73 -4.05
C ARG A 168 18.56 -14.87 -3.05
N ILE A 169 17.49 -15.41 -2.47
CA ILE A 169 17.55 -16.57 -1.58
C ILE A 169 18.10 -17.78 -2.35
N ALA A 170 17.58 -18.08 -3.54
CA ALA A 170 18.07 -19.19 -4.37
C ALA A 170 19.56 -19.04 -4.75
N ASP A 171 20.01 -17.82 -5.06
CA ASP A 171 21.42 -17.54 -5.32
C ASP A 171 22.30 -17.79 -4.08
N LEU A 172 21.81 -17.39 -2.89
CA LEU A 172 22.50 -17.59 -1.62
C LEU A 172 22.56 -19.07 -1.23
N GLU A 173 21.46 -19.81 -1.39
CA GLU A 173 21.42 -21.27 -1.20
C GLU A 173 22.42 -21.98 -2.13
N SER A 174 22.48 -21.55 -3.39
CA SER A 174 23.45 -22.08 -4.34
C SER A 174 24.90 -21.76 -3.95
N ALA A 175 25.15 -20.57 -3.38
CA ALA A 175 26.46 -20.19 -2.88
C ALA A 175 26.86 -20.98 -1.63
N LEU A 176 25.93 -21.20 -0.69
CA LEU A 176 26.13 -22.05 0.47
C LEU A 176 26.46 -23.49 0.05
N ALA A 177 25.69 -24.06 -0.87
CA ALA A 177 25.94 -25.41 -1.37
C ALA A 177 27.28 -25.57 -2.11
N ARG A 178 27.83 -24.50 -2.70
CA ARG A 178 29.20 -24.50 -3.24
C ARG A 178 30.22 -24.50 -2.12
N ARG A 179 30.03 -23.66 -1.11
CA ARG A 179 30.94 -23.53 0.03
C ARG A 179 30.99 -24.81 0.87
N ASP A 180 29.86 -25.50 1.04
CA ASP A 180 29.81 -26.79 1.76
C ASP A 180 30.62 -27.87 1.04
N ARG A 181 30.52 -27.94 -0.30
CA ARG A 181 31.35 -28.83 -1.11
C ARG A 181 32.84 -28.52 -1.00
N GLU A 182 33.22 -27.24 -1.08
CA GLU A 182 34.62 -26.83 -0.86
C GLU A 182 35.12 -27.21 0.55
N GLN A 183 34.27 -27.13 1.57
CA GLN A 183 34.64 -27.56 2.92
C GLN A 183 34.80 -29.08 3.04
N GLU A 184 33.95 -29.86 2.36
CA GLU A 184 34.08 -31.32 2.30
C GLU A 184 35.36 -31.75 1.58
N GLU A 185 35.67 -31.12 0.44
CA GLU A 185 36.93 -31.34 -0.29
C GLU A 185 38.14 -31.05 0.61
N ARG A 186 38.17 -29.89 1.26
CA ARG A 186 39.23 -29.54 2.22
C ARG A 186 39.34 -30.52 3.38
N ARG A 187 38.20 -31.00 3.91
CA ARG A 187 38.20 -32.03 4.97
C ARG A 187 38.79 -33.35 4.47
N GLY A 188 38.50 -33.73 3.23
CA GLY A 188 39.12 -34.86 2.54
C GLY A 188 40.64 -34.71 2.45
N GLU A 189 41.11 -33.58 1.93
CA GLU A 189 42.54 -33.26 1.84
C GLU A 189 43.23 -33.28 3.21
N HIS A 190 42.61 -32.71 4.24
CA HIS A 190 43.13 -32.75 5.60
C HIS A 190 43.21 -34.19 6.15
N SER A 191 42.24 -35.04 5.83
CA SER A 191 42.25 -36.45 6.22
C SER A 191 43.37 -37.23 5.54
N GLU A 192 43.60 -36.98 4.25
CA GLU A 192 44.71 -37.60 3.51
C GLU A 192 46.08 -37.15 4.06
N LEU A 193 46.26 -35.85 4.29
CA LEU A 193 47.45 -35.30 4.92
C LEU A 193 47.67 -35.87 6.33
N ALA A 194 46.60 -36.06 7.11
CA ALA A 194 46.70 -36.67 8.44
C ALA A 194 47.14 -38.14 8.36
N ALA A 195 46.62 -38.91 7.38
CA ALA A 195 47.03 -40.28 7.14
C ALA A 195 48.50 -40.37 6.68
N GLU A 196 48.94 -39.45 5.82
CA GLU A 196 50.33 -39.37 5.37
C GLU A 196 51.27 -39.02 6.53
N LEU A 197 50.91 -38.05 7.37
CA LEU A 197 51.66 -37.73 8.59
C LEU A 197 51.74 -38.93 9.55
N ALA A 198 50.68 -39.71 9.69
CA ALA A 198 50.69 -40.93 10.51
C ALA A 198 51.65 -41.98 9.92
N ARG A 199 51.65 -42.19 8.61
CA ARG A 199 52.61 -43.09 7.93
C ARG A 199 54.06 -42.63 8.13
N LEU A 200 54.34 -41.34 7.94
CA LEU A 200 55.68 -40.78 8.15
C LEU A 200 56.14 -40.92 9.60
N ARG A 201 55.24 -40.78 10.58
CA ARG A 201 55.55 -41.04 11.99
C ARG A 201 55.91 -42.51 12.24
N SER A 202 55.16 -43.46 11.66
CA SER A 202 55.46 -44.90 11.74
C SER A 202 56.85 -45.21 11.16
N VAL A 203 57.13 -44.72 9.95
CA VAL A 203 58.44 -44.92 9.30
C VAL A 203 59.57 -44.31 10.13
N LYS A 204 59.35 -43.14 10.72
CA LYS A 204 60.32 -42.51 11.63
C LYS A 204 60.56 -43.38 12.86
N GLU A 205 59.52 -43.95 13.46
CA GLU A 205 59.66 -44.83 14.65
C GLU A 205 60.45 -46.10 14.32
N GLU A 206 60.13 -46.76 13.20
CA GLU A 206 60.87 -47.93 12.68
C GLU A 206 62.34 -47.59 12.44
N PHE A 207 62.61 -46.45 11.79
CA PHE A 207 63.96 -45.98 11.54
C PHE A 207 64.74 -45.71 12.84
N GLN A 208 64.10 -45.09 13.83
CA GLN A 208 64.70 -44.84 15.14
C GLN A 208 64.98 -46.13 15.92
N GLU A 209 64.16 -47.17 15.76
CA GLU A 209 64.41 -48.48 16.35
C GLU A 209 65.57 -49.20 15.66
N TRP A 210 65.65 -49.09 14.33
CA TRP A 210 66.78 -49.59 13.56
C TRP A 210 68.09 -48.91 13.97
N LEU A 211 68.12 -47.58 14.11
CA LEU A 211 69.29 -46.84 14.62
C LEU A 211 69.73 -47.30 16.02
N ARG A 212 68.77 -47.62 16.91
CA ARG A 212 69.08 -48.20 18.23
C ARG A 212 69.69 -49.59 18.11
N GLY A 213 69.19 -50.42 17.19
CA GLY A 213 69.73 -51.76 16.93
C GLY A 213 71.14 -51.72 16.33
N ALA A 214 71.36 -50.79 15.42
CA ALA A 214 72.63 -50.47 14.81
C ALA A 214 73.73 -50.10 15.83
N ALA A 215 73.45 -49.13 16.71
CA ALA A 215 74.41 -48.70 17.73
C ALA A 215 74.83 -49.86 18.66
N ARG A 216 73.90 -50.76 18.99
CA ARG A 216 74.21 -51.99 19.76
C ARG A 216 75.16 -52.92 18.99
N ARG A 217 74.95 -53.12 17.69
CA ARG A 217 75.82 -53.94 16.85
C ARG A 217 77.22 -53.35 16.69
N GLU A 218 77.34 -52.03 16.63
CA GLU A 218 78.63 -51.34 16.62
C GLU A 218 79.43 -51.59 17.91
N GLU A 219 78.76 -51.56 19.06
CA GLU A 219 79.37 -51.86 20.36
C GLU A 219 79.81 -53.34 20.45
N GLU A 220 78.98 -54.26 19.97
CA GLU A 220 79.30 -55.69 19.83
C GLU A 220 80.52 -55.92 18.91
N LEU A 221 80.61 -55.19 17.79
CA LEU A 221 81.77 -55.23 16.89
C LEU A 221 83.04 -54.71 17.57
N SER A 222 82.94 -53.57 18.26
CA SER A 222 84.07 -52.99 18.98
C SER A 222 84.60 -53.96 20.04
N TYR A 223 83.70 -54.66 20.72
CA TYR A 223 84.04 -55.75 21.63
C TYR A 223 84.70 -56.93 20.90
N ALA A 224 84.12 -57.41 19.79
CA ALA A 224 84.67 -58.51 19.00
C ALA A 224 86.07 -58.19 18.43
N LYS A 225 86.28 -57.00 17.89
CA LYS A 225 87.59 -56.52 17.38
C LYS A 225 88.65 -56.52 18.48
N ARG A 226 88.31 -56.14 19.72
CA ARG A 226 89.23 -56.22 20.87
C ARG A 226 89.60 -57.66 21.22
N GLN A 227 88.63 -58.57 21.22
CA GLN A 227 88.88 -60.00 21.46
C GLN A 227 89.78 -60.61 20.38
N LEU A 228 89.55 -60.25 19.12
CA LEU A 228 90.37 -60.64 17.96
C LEU A 228 91.82 -60.17 18.12
N GLY A 229 92.02 -58.92 18.54
CA GLY A 229 93.36 -58.38 18.83
C GLY A 229 94.09 -59.17 19.92
N ALA A 230 93.39 -59.53 21.00
CA ALA A 230 93.96 -60.34 22.08
C ALA A 230 94.35 -61.75 21.60
N VAL A 231 93.48 -62.41 20.82
CA VAL A 231 93.75 -63.73 20.21
C VAL A 231 94.94 -63.67 19.25
N GLY A 232 95.05 -62.61 18.45
CA GLY A 232 96.19 -62.39 17.56
C GLY A 232 97.51 -62.28 18.32
N THR A 233 97.53 -61.56 19.46
CA THR A 233 98.72 -61.47 20.31
C THR A 233 99.11 -62.82 20.94
N GLU A 234 98.14 -63.62 21.38
CA GLU A 234 98.38 -64.97 21.92
C GLU A 234 98.95 -65.90 20.84
N ARG A 235 98.40 -65.86 19.63
CA ARG A 235 98.89 -66.61 18.47
C ARG A 235 100.33 -66.25 18.13
N ASP A 236 100.66 -64.95 18.10
CA ASP A 236 102.01 -64.50 17.73
C ASP A 236 103.05 -64.84 18.81
N ALA A 237 102.66 -64.80 20.09
CA ALA A 237 103.48 -65.32 21.19
C ALA A 237 103.74 -66.83 21.04
N LEU A 238 102.68 -67.62 20.79
CA LEU A 238 102.79 -69.07 20.56
C LEU A 238 103.64 -69.41 19.33
N ARG A 239 103.57 -68.62 18.24
CA ARG A 239 104.48 -68.78 17.08
C ARG A 239 105.94 -68.54 17.47
N GLY A 240 106.19 -67.55 18.32
CA GLY A 240 107.51 -67.29 18.90
C GLY A 240 108.02 -68.48 19.72
N GLU A 241 107.18 -69.05 20.59
CA GLU A 241 107.50 -70.25 21.36
C GLU A 241 107.73 -71.48 20.49
N VAL A 242 106.91 -71.69 19.45
CA VAL A 242 107.12 -72.77 18.47
C VAL A 242 108.45 -72.60 17.74
N ALA A 243 108.83 -71.36 17.39
CA ALA A 243 110.10 -71.09 16.75
C ALA A 243 111.29 -71.36 17.69
N SER A 244 111.20 -70.99 18.97
CA SER A 244 112.24 -71.28 19.96
C SER A 244 112.32 -72.78 20.24
N LEU A 245 111.20 -73.46 20.50
CA LEU A 245 111.15 -74.91 20.73
C LEU A 245 111.63 -75.71 19.52
N ALA A 246 111.34 -75.26 18.30
CA ALA A 246 111.86 -75.89 17.08
C ALA A 246 113.37 -75.71 16.94
N ALA A 247 113.91 -74.54 17.30
CA ALA A 247 115.34 -74.28 17.31
C ALA A 247 116.07 -75.12 18.37
N ASP A 248 115.50 -75.20 19.59
CA ASP A 248 116.01 -76.00 20.70
C ASP A 248 116.00 -77.50 20.35
N LEU A 249 114.91 -78.00 19.76
CA LEU A 249 114.82 -79.37 19.27
C LEU A 249 115.83 -79.66 18.15
N ALA A 250 116.03 -78.71 17.23
CA ALA A 250 117.03 -78.83 16.17
C ALA A 250 118.46 -78.83 16.71
N ALA A 251 118.75 -78.03 17.74
CA ALA A 251 120.02 -78.02 18.46
C ALA A 251 120.23 -79.35 19.20
N ALA A 252 119.23 -79.82 19.97
CA ALA A 252 119.29 -81.08 20.70
C ALA A 252 119.50 -82.30 19.78
N ARG A 253 118.99 -82.27 18.54
CA ARG A 253 119.21 -83.32 17.53
C ARG A 253 120.62 -83.32 16.93
N ARG A 254 121.35 -82.21 16.98
CA ARG A 254 122.75 -82.13 16.51
C ARG A 254 123.75 -82.69 17.52
N ASP A 255 123.42 -82.66 18.80
CA ASP A 255 124.34 -83.03 19.90
C ASP A 255 124.46 -84.54 20.16
N GLY A 256 123.73 -85.39 19.42
CA GLY A 256 124.06 -86.82 19.19
C GLY A 256 124.00 -87.81 20.37
N GLU A 257 124.13 -87.39 21.62
CA GLU A 257 124.24 -88.31 22.77
C GLU A 257 123.10 -88.09 23.81
N ALA A 258 122.25 -89.12 23.92
CA ALA A 258 121.27 -89.38 24.99
C ALA A 258 120.19 -88.31 25.27
N ARG A 259 119.29 -88.03 24.31
CA ARG A 259 118.08 -87.20 24.52
C ARG A 259 116.80 -87.65 23.77
N ASP A 260 116.60 -88.94 23.49
CA ASP A 260 115.38 -89.38 22.76
C ASP A 260 114.07 -89.08 23.52
N ALA A 261 114.07 -89.20 24.85
CA ALA A 261 112.90 -88.87 25.67
C ALA A 261 112.60 -87.35 25.69
N ALA A 262 113.63 -86.51 25.83
CA ALA A 262 113.47 -85.05 25.81
C ALA A 262 113.06 -84.53 24.42
N ALA A 263 113.57 -85.12 23.35
CA ALA A 263 113.16 -84.83 21.98
C ALA A 263 111.70 -85.26 21.70
N ALA A 264 111.23 -86.35 22.30
CA ALA A 264 109.84 -86.77 22.22
C ALA A 264 108.90 -85.82 22.99
N THR A 265 109.29 -85.37 24.20
CA THR A 265 108.52 -84.40 24.99
C THR A 265 108.43 -83.05 24.27
N ALA A 266 109.56 -82.51 23.82
CA ALA A 266 109.60 -81.25 23.05
C ALA A 266 108.86 -81.38 21.70
N GLY A 267 108.92 -82.55 21.04
CA GLY A 267 108.13 -82.82 19.84
C GLY A 267 106.61 -82.85 20.11
N GLY A 268 106.18 -83.40 21.24
CA GLY A 268 104.78 -83.40 21.68
C GLY A 268 104.27 -82.02 22.11
N GLU A 269 105.13 -81.21 22.72
CA GLU A 269 104.84 -79.79 23.03
C GLU A 269 104.74 -78.95 21.76
N LEU A 270 105.66 -79.15 20.81
CA LEU A 270 105.62 -78.50 19.50
C LEU A 270 104.35 -78.87 18.71
N ALA A 271 103.92 -80.13 18.76
CA ALA A 271 102.69 -80.58 18.11
C ALA A 271 101.44 -79.93 18.73
N ARG A 272 101.39 -79.85 20.07
CA ARG A 272 100.29 -79.18 20.79
C ARG A 272 100.24 -77.68 20.52
N ALA A 273 101.39 -77.00 20.50
CA ALA A 273 101.46 -75.58 20.19
C ALA A 273 101.05 -75.28 18.73
N ARG A 274 101.44 -76.12 17.77
CA ARG A 274 100.99 -76.01 16.37
C ARG A 274 99.48 -76.26 16.21
N GLN A 275 98.93 -77.23 16.93
CA GLN A 275 97.49 -77.46 16.95
C GLN A 275 96.75 -76.25 17.49
N ARG A 276 97.22 -75.66 18.61
CA ARG A 276 96.62 -74.47 19.21
C ARG A 276 96.68 -73.26 18.27
N ILE A 277 97.79 -73.05 17.56
CA ILE A 277 97.90 -72.01 16.53
C ILE A 277 96.84 -72.21 15.43
N GLY A 278 96.64 -73.44 14.96
CA GLY A 278 95.60 -73.74 13.95
C GLY A 278 94.17 -73.47 14.45
N GLU A 279 93.88 -73.75 15.72
CA GLU A 279 92.60 -73.40 16.35
C GLU A 279 92.39 -71.88 16.43
N LEU A 280 93.44 -71.12 16.78
CA LEU A 280 93.39 -69.66 16.85
C LEU A 280 93.24 -69.02 15.45
N GLU A 281 93.91 -69.54 14.43
CA GLU A 281 93.79 -69.09 13.04
C GLU A 281 92.38 -69.34 12.48
N ALA A 282 91.76 -70.47 12.81
CA ALA A 282 90.38 -70.76 12.44
C ALA A 282 89.38 -69.79 13.10
N ALA A 283 89.60 -69.45 14.38
CA ALA A 283 88.79 -68.48 15.12
C ALA A 283 88.92 -67.06 14.55
N GLU A 284 90.14 -66.65 14.19
CA GLU A 284 90.44 -65.36 13.54
C GLU A 284 89.79 -65.25 12.15
N GLY A 285 89.74 -66.35 11.39
CA GLY A 285 89.07 -66.41 10.09
C GLY A 285 87.55 -66.29 10.16
N LEU A 286 86.91 -66.80 11.23
CA LEU A 286 85.48 -66.59 11.47
C LEU A 286 85.20 -65.15 11.93
N ALA A 287 86.02 -64.63 12.82
CA ALA A 287 85.86 -63.30 13.36
C ALA A 287 86.13 -62.20 12.31
N SER A 288 87.03 -62.44 11.34
CA SER A 288 87.24 -61.54 10.19
C SER A 288 86.04 -61.49 9.24
N ARG A 289 85.33 -62.62 9.05
CA ARG A 289 84.10 -62.64 8.23
C ARG A 289 82.96 -61.87 8.91
N LEU A 290 82.79 -62.05 10.22
CA LEU A 290 81.84 -61.27 11.01
C LEU A 290 82.17 -59.77 10.98
N ALA A 291 83.45 -59.40 11.02
CA ALA A 291 83.87 -58.00 10.93
C ALA A 291 83.51 -57.36 9.56
N ALA A 292 83.62 -58.10 8.46
CA ALA A 292 83.26 -57.62 7.13
C ALA A 292 81.74 -57.46 6.96
N GLU A 293 80.95 -58.43 7.41
CA GLU A 293 79.48 -58.39 7.37
C GLU A 293 78.92 -57.22 8.20
N ILE A 294 79.61 -56.82 9.27
CA ILE A 294 79.22 -55.68 10.09
C ILE A 294 79.71 -54.33 9.51
N GLU A 295 80.84 -54.28 8.81
CA GLU A 295 81.22 -53.07 8.05
C GLU A 295 80.22 -52.76 6.94
N GLU A 296 79.64 -53.78 6.31
CA GLU A 296 78.53 -53.63 5.35
C GLU A 296 77.29 -53.02 6.03
N LEU A 297 76.93 -53.50 7.23
CA LEU A 297 75.84 -52.91 8.03
C LEU A 297 76.11 -51.45 8.46
N HIS A 298 77.37 -51.08 8.73
CA HIS A 298 77.73 -49.68 9.03
C HIS A 298 77.58 -48.75 7.83
N ALA A 299 77.91 -49.23 6.63
CA ALA A 299 77.69 -48.45 5.41
C ALA A 299 76.20 -48.20 5.16
N GLU A 300 75.33 -49.18 5.44
CA GLU A 300 73.87 -49.01 5.38
C GLU A 300 73.36 -47.98 6.41
N LEU A 301 73.96 -47.94 7.61
CA LEU A 301 73.72 -46.96 8.68
C LEU A 301 74.01 -45.52 8.31
N GLU A 302 75.18 -45.27 7.74
CA GLU A 302 75.54 -43.93 7.28
C GLU A 302 74.57 -43.45 6.18
N ALA A 303 74.18 -44.33 5.27
CA ALA A 303 73.18 -44.03 4.24
C ALA A 303 71.79 -43.71 4.84
N GLY A 304 71.37 -44.45 5.87
CA GLY A 304 70.14 -44.16 6.62
C GLY A 304 70.19 -42.81 7.34
N ALA A 305 71.31 -42.47 7.99
CA ALA A 305 71.48 -41.21 8.69
C ALA A 305 71.48 -39.99 7.76
N GLU A 306 71.97 -40.16 6.52
CA GLU A 306 71.87 -39.14 5.47
C GLU A 306 70.40 -38.92 5.04
N LEU A 307 69.63 -40.01 4.90
CA LEU A 307 68.20 -39.94 4.57
C LEU A 307 67.38 -39.24 5.67
N GLU A 308 67.67 -39.47 6.95
CA GLU A 308 66.99 -38.78 8.07
C GLU A 308 67.29 -37.27 8.07
N ARG A 309 68.54 -36.89 7.78
CA ARG A 309 68.94 -35.48 7.66
C ARG A 309 68.18 -34.79 6.52
N GLU A 310 67.99 -35.46 5.39
CA GLU A 310 67.23 -34.94 4.26
C GLU A 310 65.72 -34.81 4.57
N LEU A 311 65.12 -35.80 5.23
CA LEU A 311 63.73 -35.74 5.68
C LEU A 311 63.47 -34.58 6.66
N ARG A 312 64.40 -34.32 7.60
CA ARG A 312 64.30 -33.17 8.51
C ARG A 312 64.34 -31.83 7.78
N ARG A 313 65.20 -31.69 6.75
CA ARG A 313 65.25 -30.48 5.93
C ARG A 313 63.92 -30.23 5.20
N ARG A 314 63.34 -31.28 4.61
CA ARG A 314 62.03 -31.18 3.93
C ARG A 314 60.89 -30.85 4.89
N ALA A 315 60.91 -31.43 6.09
CA ALA A 315 59.92 -31.11 7.13
C ALA A 315 60.01 -29.65 7.57
N GLN A 316 61.21 -29.12 7.79
CA GLN A 316 61.41 -27.70 8.12
C GLN A 316 60.95 -26.76 7.00
N ALA A 317 61.22 -27.11 5.73
CA ALA A 317 60.76 -26.34 4.58
C ALA A 317 59.21 -26.32 4.48
N ALA A 318 58.55 -27.46 4.73
CA ALA A 318 57.09 -27.55 4.74
C ALA A 318 56.44 -26.73 5.87
N GLU A 319 57.06 -26.71 7.06
CA GLU A 319 56.62 -25.88 8.20
C GLU A 319 56.69 -24.38 7.85
N THR A 320 57.81 -23.95 7.24
CA THR A 320 57.96 -22.55 6.80
C THR A 320 56.96 -22.15 5.72
N ALA A 321 56.65 -23.04 4.78
CA ALA A 321 55.65 -22.79 3.74
C ALA A 321 54.22 -22.68 4.33
N ARG A 322 53.89 -23.46 5.35
CA ARG A 322 52.61 -23.36 6.06
C ARG A 322 52.44 -22.03 6.78
N LEU A 323 53.48 -21.54 7.45
CA LEU A 323 53.42 -20.25 8.15
C LEU A 323 53.20 -19.09 7.17
N LEU A 324 53.88 -19.12 6.02
CA LEU A 324 53.68 -18.13 4.95
C LEU A 324 52.26 -18.19 4.36
N ALA A 325 51.72 -19.40 4.12
CA ALA A 325 50.35 -19.57 3.63
C ALA A 325 49.28 -19.13 4.65
N ALA A 326 49.55 -19.28 5.95
CA ALA A 326 48.66 -18.79 7.01
C ALA A 326 48.64 -17.26 7.07
N GLU A 327 49.80 -16.61 6.90
CA GLU A 327 49.92 -15.15 6.82
C GLU A 327 49.22 -14.58 5.57
N GLU A 328 49.32 -15.26 4.42
CA GLU A 328 48.57 -14.90 3.20
C GLU A 328 47.06 -15.04 3.38
N LEU A 329 46.60 -16.09 4.07
CA LEU A 329 45.17 -16.29 4.34
C LEU A 329 44.61 -15.21 5.28
N GLU A 330 45.38 -14.75 6.26
CA GLU A 330 45.02 -13.64 7.16
C GLU A 330 44.94 -12.30 6.39
N ALA A 331 45.84 -12.08 5.43
CA ALA A 331 45.77 -10.92 4.51
C ALA A 331 44.55 -10.98 3.59
N VAL A 332 44.16 -12.17 3.12
CA VAL A 332 42.97 -12.35 2.26
C VAL A 332 41.66 -12.23 3.05
N LEU A 333 41.63 -12.56 4.34
CA LEU A 333 40.44 -12.40 5.20
C LEU A 333 40.25 -10.96 5.70
N SER A 334 41.32 -10.16 5.77
CA SER A 334 41.27 -8.75 6.14
C SER A 334 40.86 -7.82 4.97
N SER A 335 41.01 -8.28 3.72
CA SER A 335 40.61 -7.57 2.49
C SER A 335 39.09 -7.46 2.20
N PRO A 336 38.20 -8.45 2.46
CA PRO A 336 36.81 -8.44 2.01
C PRO A 336 35.86 -7.78 3.02
N LEU A 337 36.27 -7.59 4.28
CA LEU A 337 35.48 -6.85 5.27
C LEU A 337 35.32 -5.36 4.91
N ALA A 338 36.21 -4.82 4.08
CA ALA A 338 36.10 -3.46 3.55
C ALA A 338 35.00 -3.32 2.47
N ASP A 339 34.65 -4.39 1.75
CA ASP A 339 33.59 -4.36 0.71
C ASP A 339 32.19 -4.58 1.28
N VAL A 340 32.04 -5.36 2.35
CA VAL A 340 30.74 -5.52 3.03
C VAL A 340 30.28 -4.21 3.68
N GLY A 341 31.22 -3.39 4.19
CA GLY A 341 30.92 -2.04 4.68
C GLY A 341 30.47 -1.07 3.58
N ARG A 342 30.99 -1.20 2.36
CA ARG A 342 30.58 -0.39 1.18
C ARG A 342 29.22 -0.81 0.61
N MET A 343 28.80 -2.06 0.79
CA MET A 343 27.46 -2.52 0.38
C MET A 343 26.34 -2.07 1.33
N ALA A 344 26.65 -1.82 2.62
CA ALA A 344 25.70 -1.23 3.55
C ALA A 344 25.38 0.24 3.21
N THR A 345 26.36 0.98 2.66
CA THR A 345 26.17 2.38 2.24
C THR A 345 25.44 2.51 0.91
N SER A 346 25.51 1.54 0.00
CA SER A 346 24.80 1.58 -1.29
C SER A 346 23.28 1.33 -1.18
N ARG A 347 22.79 0.80 -0.05
CA ARG A 347 21.34 0.67 0.22
C ARG A 347 20.70 1.99 0.65
N ALA A 348 21.51 3.01 1.00
CA ALA A 348 21.04 4.38 1.22
C ALA A 348 20.78 5.12 -0.10
N ASP A 349 21.52 4.81 -1.17
CA ASP A 349 21.39 5.49 -2.46
C ASP A 349 20.16 5.05 -3.28
N PHE A 350 19.58 3.87 -2.99
CA PHE A 350 18.32 3.43 -3.59
C PHE A 350 17.07 4.00 -2.90
N ALA A 351 17.23 4.72 -1.79
CA ALA A 351 16.12 5.40 -1.10
C ALA A 351 15.88 6.83 -1.64
N ASP A 352 16.82 7.41 -2.38
CA ASP A 352 16.76 8.80 -2.85
C ASP A 352 16.08 8.98 -4.23
N ALA A 353 15.76 7.89 -4.94
CA ALA A 353 15.13 7.94 -6.26
C ALA A 353 13.60 7.73 -6.26
N ALA A 354 12.97 7.62 -5.09
CA ALA A 354 11.53 7.35 -4.94
C ALA A 354 10.81 8.31 -3.98
N ALA A 355 11.24 9.58 -3.94
CA ALA A 355 10.60 10.63 -3.14
C ALA A 355 10.48 11.95 -3.94
N GLY A 356 9.77 11.89 -5.07
CA GLY A 356 9.12 13.06 -5.65
C GLY A 356 7.63 12.97 -5.33
N GLU A 357 7.13 13.91 -4.54
CA GLU A 357 5.72 14.14 -4.18
C GLU A 357 5.10 13.23 -3.09
N ALA A 358 5.37 13.55 -1.83
CA ALA A 358 4.36 13.68 -0.77
C ALA A 358 5.01 14.29 0.47
N GLY A 359 4.52 15.45 0.91
CA GLY A 359 4.96 16.08 2.15
C GLY A 359 4.46 15.30 3.37
N THR A 360 5.36 14.58 4.02
CA THR A 360 5.33 14.22 5.44
C THR A 360 6.77 13.92 5.86
N ASP A 361 7.23 14.55 6.94
CA ASP A 361 8.59 14.43 7.46
C ASP A 361 9.08 12.96 7.57
N PRO A 362 10.37 12.68 7.30
CA PRO A 362 10.95 11.34 7.45
C PRO A 362 10.93 10.87 8.91
N PRO A 363 10.92 9.54 9.18
CA PRO A 363 10.93 8.99 10.52
C PRO A 363 12.20 9.47 11.25
N SER A 364 12.01 10.40 12.17
CA SER A 364 13.10 11.00 12.93
C SER A 364 13.68 9.97 13.88
N ALA A 365 15.00 9.81 13.86
CA ALA A 365 15.71 9.02 14.87
C ALA A 365 15.33 9.52 16.27
N PRO A 366 15.33 8.64 17.30
CA PRO A 366 15.05 9.05 18.68
C PRO A 366 16.03 10.14 19.13
N GLU A 367 15.72 10.86 20.22
CA GLU A 367 16.61 11.91 20.74
C GLU A 367 17.99 11.31 21.10
N LEU A 368 18.98 11.49 20.21
CA LEU A 368 20.36 11.03 20.39
C LEU A 368 21.21 12.18 20.94
N LEU A 369 22.00 11.89 21.96
CA LEU A 369 22.91 12.86 22.56
C LEU A 369 24.35 12.56 22.14
N ALA A 370 25.13 13.59 21.81
CA ALA A 370 26.56 13.45 21.51
C ALA A 370 27.41 13.11 22.76
N ALA A 371 26.90 13.46 23.95
CA ALA A 371 27.49 13.16 25.25
C ALA A 371 26.38 13.13 26.32
N PRO A 372 26.56 12.40 27.44
CA PRO A 372 25.57 12.38 28.51
C PRO A 372 25.41 13.77 29.12
N ARG A 373 24.17 14.28 29.15
CA ARG A 373 23.82 15.50 29.90
C ARG A 373 23.69 15.16 31.38
N GLY A 374 24.80 15.19 32.12
CA GLY A 374 24.90 14.80 33.53
C GLY A 374 25.54 13.42 33.72
N ALA A 375 25.32 12.79 34.88
CA ALA A 375 25.68 11.38 35.08
C ALA A 375 24.83 10.51 34.14
N ALA A 376 25.45 9.55 33.45
CA ALA A 376 24.72 8.58 32.65
C ALA A 376 23.97 7.62 33.57
N ASP A 377 22.75 7.25 33.19
CA ASP A 377 21.95 6.28 33.93
C ASP A 377 22.51 4.86 33.72
N ASP A 378 22.39 4.00 34.72
CA ASP A 378 22.72 2.57 34.58
C ASP A 378 21.60 1.86 33.81
N LEU A 379 21.75 1.74 32.49
CA LEU A 379 20.75 1.14 31.62
C LEU A 379 20.57 -0.36 31.87
N LYS A 380 21.53 -1.03 32.53
CA LYS A 380 21.41 -2.45 32.91
C LYS A 380 20.33 -2.68 33.97
N ARG A 381 19.83 -1.62 34.62
CA ARG A 381 18.64 -1.70 35.50
C ARG A 381 17.37 -2.10 34.75
N ILE A 382 17.32 -1.93 33.43
CA ILE A 382 16.23 -2.42 32.58
C ILE A 382 16.48 -3.89 32.23
N ARG A 383 15.52 -4.75 32.58
CA ARG A 383 15.58 -6.18 32.28
C ARG A 383 15.66 -6.38 30.76
N GLY A 384 16.72 -7.06 30.31
CA GLY A 384 16.99 -7.32 28.90
C GLY A 384 18.16 -6.50 28.34
N ILE A 385 18.59 -5.45 29.03
CA ILE A 385 19.81 -4.69 28.71
C ILE A 385 20.97 -5.24 29.55
N GLY A 386 21.92 -5.92 28.87
CA GLY A 386 23.17 -6.36 29.49
C GLY A 386 24.33 -5.37 29.25
N PRO A 387 25.51 -5.57 29.88
CA PRO A 387 26.66 -4.67 29.75
C PRO A 387 27.13 -4.43 28.31
N VAL A 388 26.90 -5.39 27.42
CA VAL A 388 27.21 -5.27 25.99
C VAL A 388 26.21 -4.35 25.29
N LEU A 389 24.91 -4.52 25.55
CA LEU A 389 23.84 -3.72 24.94
C LEU A 389 23.90 -2.26 25.42
N GLU A 390 24.16 -2.05 26.72
CA GLU A 390 24.36 -0.71 27.28
C GLU A 390 25.51 0.02 26.58
N ARG A 391 26.63 -0.66 26.30
CA ARG A 391 27.77 -0.06 25.58
C ARG A 391 27.40 0.36 24.17
N VAL A 392 26.59 -0.45 23.48
CA VAL A 392 26.12 -0.12 22.12
C VAL A 392 25.14 1.04 22.17
N LEU A 393 24.18 1.04 23.10
CA LEU A 393 23.23 2.14 23.31
C LEU A 393 23.93 3.47 23.62
N ASN A 394 24.92 3.44 24.53
CA ASN A 394 25.75 4.60 24.83
C ASN A 394 26.53 5.06 23.60
N SER A 395 27.09 4.14 22.79
CA SER A 395 27.83 4.49 21.58
C SER A 395 26.99 5.17 20.50
N ILE A 396 25.68 4.92 20.48
CA ILE A 396 24.72 5.57 19.57
C ILE A 396 24.03 6.79 20.19
N GLY A 397 24.40 7.19 21.42
CA GLY A 397 23.94 8.43 22.04
C GLY A 397 22.75 8.30 23.00
N VAL A 398 22.40 7.08 23.42
CA VAL A 398 21.35 6.80 24.41
C VAL A 398 22.01 6.56 25.76
N TYR A 399 21.88 7.51 26.70
CA TYR A 399 22.56 7.49 28.00
C TYR A 399 21.61 7.59 29.20
N HIS A 400 20.35 7.95 29.00
CA HIS A 400 19.39 8.26 30.08
C HIS A 400 18.09 7.45 29.92
N PHE A 401 17.47 7.05 31.03
CA PHE A 401 16.18 6.34 31.03
C PHE A 401 15.08 7.14 30.31
N ARG A 402 15.10 8.47 30.44
CA ARG A 402 14.12 9.35 29.76
C ARG A 402 14.12 9.21 28.24
N GLN A 403 15.28 8.89 27.63
CA GLN A 403 15.39 8.72 26.17
C GLN A 403 14.69 7.44 25.71
N ILE A 404 14.79 6.37 26.51
CA ILE A 404 14.13 5.09 26.25
C ILE A 404 12.63 5.19 26.55
N ALA A 405 12.25 5.92 27.61
CA ALA A 405 10.86 6.16 27.99
C ALA A 405 10.07 6.93 26.92
N SER A 406 10.75 7.73 26.08
CA SER A 406 10.11 8.49 25.00
C SER A 406 10.04 7.76 23.66
N TRP A 407 10.47 6.50 23.58
CA TRP A 407 10.49 5.77 22.32
C TRP A 407 9.08 5.48 21.79
N SER A 408 8.86 5.84 20.52
CA SER A 408 7.74 5.39 19.70
C SER A 408 7.99 3.99 19.11
N PRO A 409 6.99 3.29 18.54
CA PRO A 409 7.20 2.01 17.86
C PRO A 409 8.24 2.07 16.72
N SER A 410 8.35 3.22 16.04
CA SER A 410 9.40 3.47 15.05
C SER A 410 10.79 3.59 15.68
N ASP A 411 10.90 4.20 16.87
CA ASP A 411 12.17 4.32 17.60
C ASP A 411 12.64 2.97 18.15
N VAL A 412 11.72 2.12 18.59
CA VAL A 412 12.01 0.73 19.00
C VAL A 412 12.59 -0.06 17.84
N SER A 413 11.98 0.07 16.66
CA SER A 413 12.47 -0.60 15.44
C SER A 413 13.84 -0.09 15.03
N TRP A 414 14.08 1.22 15.16
CA TRP A 414 15.38 1.84 14.91
C TRP A 414 16.45 1.35 15.90
N ALA A 415 16.14 1.37 17.20
CA ALA A 415 17.06 0.94 18.25
C ALA A 415 17.40 -0.54 18.12
N ALA A 416 16.41 -1.39 17.84
CA ALA A 416 16.58 -2.82 17.59
C ALA A 416 17.59 -3.11 16.45
N ALA A 417 17.48 -2.38 15.34
CA ALA A 417 18.40 -2.50 14.22
C ALA A 417 19.84 -2.10 14.60
N HIS A 418 20.02 -1.08 15.43
CA HIS A 418 21.34 -0.57 15.83
C HIS A 418 22.01 -1.42 16.93
N VAL A 419 21.22 -2.07 17.79
CA VAL A 419 21.73 -3.00 18.83
C VAL A 419 21.73 -4.46 18.37
N ASN A 420 21.54 -4.71 17.07
CA ASN A 420 21.49 -6.02 16.43
C ASN A 420 20.58 -7.02 17.18
N THR A 421 19.39 -6.55 17.56
CA THR A 421 18.38 -7.32 18.31
C THR A 421 17.04 -7.20 17.59
N PHE A 422 16.11 -8.14 17.82
CA PHE A 422 14.76 -8.07 17.25
C PHE A 422 13.88 -7.08 18.03
N PRO A 423 13.09 -6.22 17.35
CA PRO A 423 12.17 -5.27 18.00
C PRO A 423 11.25 -5.93 19.04
N ASP A 424 10.72 -7.12 18.71
CA ASP A 424 9.86 -7.92 19.58
C ASP A 424 10.48 -8.20 20.96
N ARG A 425 11.82 -8.26 21.05
CA ARG A 425 12.50 -8.48 22.34
C ARG A 425 12.45 -7.24 23.22
N ILE A 426 12.59 -6.04 22.64
CA ILE A 426 12.51 -4.77 23.37
C ILE A 426 11.09 -4.57 23.93
N GLU A 427 10.08 -4.96 23.16
CA GLU A 427 8.67 -4.91 23.56
C GLU A 427 8.33 -5.99 24.60
N ARG A 428 8.72 -7.25 24.36
CA ARG A 428 8.48 -8.38 25.28
C ARG A 428 9.16 -8.18 26.62
N ASP A 429 10.39 -7.69 26.60
CA ASP A 429 11.15 -7.40 27.81
C ASP A 429 10.73 -6.04 28.41
N GLY A 430 9.82 -5.29 27.79
CA GLY A 430 9.13 -4.13 28.37
C GLY A 430 10.03 -2.94 28.68
N TRP A 431 10.99 -2.62 27.81
CA TRP A 431 12.03 -1.62 28.10
C TRP A 431 11.46 -0.22 28.36
N ILE A 432 10.48 0.23 27.56
CA ILE A 432 9.87 1.57 27.68
C ILE A 432 9.18 1.72 29.05
N ALA A 433 8.36 0.73 29.43
CA ALA A 433 7.63 0.75 30.70
C ALA A 433 8.57 0.73 31.92
N GLN A 434 9.68 0.00 31.84
CA GLN A 434 10.71 -0.01 32.89
C GLN A 434 11.48 1.30 32.95
N ALA A 435 11.87 1.87 31.81
CA ALA A 435 12.54 3.15 31.74
C ALA A 435 11.67 4.29 32.31
N GLU A 436 10.36 4.25 32.04
CA GLU A 436 9.38 5.16 32.64
C GLU A 436 9.28 5.03 34.16
N ALA A 437 9.35 3.82 34.70
CA ALA A 437 9.34 3.58 36.14
C ALA A 437 10.62 4.13 36.79
N LEU A 438 11.77 3.86 36.17
CA LEU A 438 13.10 4.29 36.64
C LEU A 438 13.30 5.81 36.55
N THR A 439 12.66 6.48 35.59
CA THR A 439 12.68 7.95 35.48
C THR A 439 11.92 8.63 36.64
N ARG A 440 10.97 7.93 37.26
CA ARG A 440 10.17 8.45 38.38
C ARG A 440 10.78 8.14 39.76
N GLU A 441 11.79 7.28 39.83
CA GLU A 441 12.54 7.05 41.07
C GLU A 441 13.55 8.19 41.30
N PRO A 442 13.42 8.98 42.38
CA PRO A 442 14.48 9.90 42.77
C PRO A 442 15.70 9.08 43.22
N GLY A 443 16.83 9.30 42.54
CA GLY A 443 18.04 8.49 42.60
C GLY A 443 18.39 7.93 43.98
N GLY A 444 18.42 6.60 44.05
CA GLY A 444 19.04 5.83 45.13
C GLY A 444 20.29 5.14 44.58
N GLU A 445 21.44 5.62 45.04
CA GLU A 445 22.69 4.87 45.07
C GLU A 445 22.45 3.55 45.82
N GLU A 446 22.91 2.42 45.30
CA GLU A 446 23.31 1.25 46.11
C GLU A 446 24.09 0.23 45.25
N GLU A 447 25.40 0.21 45.55
CA GLU A 447 26.43 -0.85 45.51
C GLU A 447 26.61 -1.81 44.31
#